data_AF-A0A2S2KPM7-F1
#
_entry.id   AF-A0A2S2KPM7-F1
#
_cell.length_a   1.000
_cell.length_b   1.000
_cell.length_c   1.000
_cell.angle_alpha   90.00
_cell.angle_beta   90.00
_cell.angle_gamma   90.00
#
_symmetry.space_group_name_H-M   'P 1'
#
loop_
_entity.id
_entity.type
_entity.pdbx_description
1 polymer ?
#
loop_
_entity_poly.entity_id
_entity_poly.type
_entity_poly.pdbx_seq_one_letter_code
_entity_poly.pdbx_strand_id
1 'polypeptide(L)'
;MLIGVNTAPILMPPSWIVLTSFYLLDPSLNVLFLAMVGASGATLGRFFLKKISGLFRNFVGEEQKTNLDIIGDYLNRKKYGYVIASFLFGATPLPSNMLFIAYGLMRAKSISIYAGFWFGRTISYVIMIYFGDAVLRPFFEIFEDRLTGILLIDGAGIGAIILFASINWTVLITQKKIKFVKPKIWRI
;
A
#
# COMPACT_ATOMS: atom_id res chain seq x y z
N MET A 1 -14.97 2.14 -13.90
CA MET A 1 -15.09 2.85 -12.61
C MET A 1 -13.83 2.70 -11.76
N LEU A 2 -13.40 1.49 -11.34
CA LEU A 2 -12.17 1.23 -10.55
C LEU A 2 -10.86 1.76 -11.17
N ILE A 3 -10.79 1.85 -12.50
CA ILE A 3 -9.65 2.44 -13.21
C ILE A 3 -9.64 3.97 -13.00
N GLY A 4 -10.79 4.65 -13.20
CA GLY A 4 -10.95 6.09 -12.89
C GLY A 4 -10.64 6.39 -11.42
N VAL A 5 -11.29 5.64 -10.51
CA VAL A 5 -10.82 5.13 -9.22
C VAL A 5 -9.41 5.50 -8.73
N ASN A 6 -8.45 4.92 -9.44
CA ASN A 6 -7.04 4.89 -9.09
C ASN A 6 -6.20 5.84 -9.97
N THR A 7 -6.84 6.57 -10.87
CA THR A 7 -6.19 7.50 -11.79
C THR A 7 -6.29 8.96 -11.32
N ALA A 8 -7.28 9.31 -10.50
CA ALA A 8 -7.38 10.65 -9.93
C ALA A 8 -6.52 10.79 -8.65
N PRO A 9 -5.75 11.88 -8.46
CA PRO A 9 -4.72 11.93 -7.43
C PRO A 9 -5.26 12.10 -6.01
N ILE A 10 -6.45 12.71 -5.84
CA ILE A 10 -6.96 13.20 -4.56
C ILE A 10 -8.50 13.10 -4.61
N LEU A 11 -9.12 12.54 -3.56
CA LEU A 11 -10.58 12.38 -3.36
C LEU A 11 -11.27 11.23 -4.12
N MET A 12 -10.73 10.03 -4.07
CA MET A 12 -11.49 8.83 -4.46
C MET A 12 -11.60 7.87 -3.27
N PRO A 13 -12.80 7.32 -3.00
CA PRO A 13 -12.99 6.42 -1.87
C PRO A 13 -12.00 5.26 -1.99
N PRO A 14 -11.28 4.91 -0.91
CA PRO A 14 -10.35 3.80 -0.90
C PRO A 14 -10.96 2.58 -1.59
N SER A 15 -10.19 1.89 -2.44
CA SER A 15 -10.74 0.83 -3.30
C SER A 15 -11.38 -0.31 -2.52
N TRP A 16 -11.03 -0.48 -1.24
CA TRP A 16 -11.69 -1.43 -0.34
C TRP A 16 -13.13 -1.04 0.00
N ILE A 17 -13.47 0.26 0.09
CA ILE A 17 -14.84 0.74 0.35
C ILE A 17 -15.75 0.34 -0.80
N VAL A 18 -15.28 0.51 -2.03
CA VAL A 18 -16.03 0.09 -3.22
C VAL A 18 -16.31 -1.42 -3.17
N LEU A 19 -15.32 -2.23 -2.78
CA LEU A 19 -15.47 -3.68 -2.65
C LEU A 19 -16.45 -4.05 -1.52
N THR A 20 -16.31 -3.46 -0.35
CA THR A 20 -17.22 -3.71 0.77
C THR A 20 -18.65 -3.30 0.44
N SER A 21 -18.86 -2.22 -0.31
CA SER A 21 -20.21 -1.83 -0.77
C SER A 21 -20.82 -2.88 -1.72
N PHE A 22 -20.03 -3.48 -2.63
CA PHE A 22 -20.52 -4.58 -3.47
C PHE A 22 -20.85 -5.83 -2.64
N TYR A 23 -20.04 -6.16 -1.63
CA TYR A 23 -20.32 -7.27 -0.72
C TYR A 23 -21.57 -7.04 0.14
N LEU A 24 -21.79 -5.82 0.61
CA LEU A 24 -22.98 -5.46 1.39
C LEU A 24 -24.27 -5.51 0.57
N LEU A 25 -24.19 -5.24 -0.75
CA LEU A 25 -25.33 -5.32 -1.67
C LEU A 25 -25.66 -6.77 -2.06
N ASP A 26 -24.67 -7.66 -2.07
CA ASP A 26 -24.85 -9.09 -2.28
C ASP A 26 -23.89 -9.92 -1.41
N PRO A 27 -24.32 -10.29 -0.19
CA PRO A 27 -23.51 -11.07 0.75
C PRO A 27 -23.18 -12.49 0.28
N SER A 28 -23.80 -12.97 -0.81
CA SER A 28 -23.49 -14.28 -1.40
C SER A 28 -22.19 -14.29 -2.19
N LEU A 29 -21.62 -13.11 -2.49
CA LEU A 29 -20.37 -12.97 -3.22
C LEU A 29 -19.19 -13.53 -2.42
N ASN A 30 -18.37 -14.34 -3.10
CA ASN A 30 -17.18 -14.90 -2.47
C ASN A 30 -16.15 -13.78 -2.19
N VAL A 31 -15.83 -13.56 -0.91
CA VAL A 31 -14.89 -12.55 -0.42
C VAL A 31 -13.51 -12.66 -1.10
N LEU A 32 -13.03 -13.87 -1.36
CA LEU A 32 -11.75 -14.09 -2.05
C LEU A 32 -11.82 -13.61 -3.50
N PHE A 33 -12.91 -13.90 -4.20
CA PHE A 33 -13.12 -13.43 -5.58
C PHE A 33 -13.17 -11.90 -5.64
N LEU A 34 -13.91 -11.29 -4.73
CA LEU A 34 -14.02 -9.84 -4.63
C LEU A 34 -12.67 -9.16 -4.34
N ALA A 35 -11.91 -9.71 -3.39
CA ALA A 35 -10.57 -9.25 -3.06
C ALA A 35 -9.61 -9.37 -4.26
N MET A 36 -9.65 -10.47 -5.02
CA MET A 36 -8.83 -10.67 -6.22
C MET A 36 -9.17 -9.67 -7.33
N VAL A 37 -10.45 -9.42 -7.60
CA VAL A 37 -10.87 -8.42 -8.59
C VAL A 37 -10.42 -7.02 -8.18
N GLY A 38 -10.62 -6.68 -6.90
CA GLY A 38 -10.17 -5.42 -6.32
C GLY A 38 -8.66 -5.23 -6.39
N ALA A 39 -7.90 -6.24 -5.99
CA ALA A 39 -6.44 -6.22 -6.04
C ALA A 39 -5.93 -6.09 -7.48
N SER A 40 -6.62 -6.69 -8.44
CA SER A 40 -6.30 -6.55 -9.87
C SER A 40 -6.53 -5.12 -10.35
N GLY A 41 -7.66 -4.50 -9.99
CA GLY A 41 -7.94 -3.09 -10.29
C GLY A 41 -6.91 -2.14 -9.67
N ALA A 42 -6.54 -2.36 -8.41
CA ALA A 42 -5.49 -1.60 -7.74
C ALA A 42 -4.13 -1.76 -8.43
N THR A 43 -3.76 -3.00 -8.79
CA THR A 43 -2.50 -3.30 -9.48
C THR A 43 -2.45 -2.66 -10.87
N LEU A 44 -3.57 -2.63 -11.60
CA LEU A 44 -3.68 -1.91 -12.87
C LEU A 44 -3.48 -0.41 -12.69
N GLY A 45 -4.10 0.20 -11.67
CA GLY A 45 -3.84 1.60 -11.34
C GLY A 45 -2.36 1.87 -11.06
N ARG A 46 -1.71 0.98 -10.31
CA ARG A 46 -0.26 1.03 -10.05
C ARG A 46 0.59 0.90 -11.30
N PHE A 47 0.16 0.08 -12.25
CA PHE A 47 0.82 -0.07 -13.54
C PHE A 47 0.82 1.25 -14.31
N PHE A 48 -0.33 1.92 -14.42
CA PHE A 48 -0.43 3.22 -15.08
C PHE A 48 0.37 4.29 -14.35
N LEU A 49 0.26 4.37 -13.02
CA LEU A 49 1.00 5.34 -12.21
C LEU A 49 2.51 5.24 -12.45
N LYS A 50 3.07 4.03 -12.34
CA LYS A 50 4.49 3.79 -12.61
C LYS A 50 4.87 4.18 -14.04
N LYS A 51 4.04 3.84 -15.03
CA LYS A 51 4.30 4.16 -16.44
C LYS A 51 4.33 5.67 -16.68
N ILE A 52 3.36 6.39 -16.12
CA ILE A 52 3.26 7.85 -16.19
C ILE A 52 4.45 8.48 -15.47
N SER A 53 4.75 8.08 -14.23
CA SER A 53 5.92 8.59 -13.48
C SER A 53 7.23 8.37 -14.23
N GLY A 54 7.38 7.26 -14.94
CA GLY A 54 8.56 7.02 -15.79
C GLY A 54 8.75 8.02 -16.92
N LEU A 55 7.68 8.62 -17.45
CA LEU A 55 7.75 9.70 -18.44
C LEU A 55 8.32 10.99 -17.83
N PHE A 56 8.04 11.24 -16.55
CA PHE A 56 8.54 12.41 -15.82
C PHE A 56 10.00 12.29 -15.35
N ARG A 57 10.66 11.14 -15.57
CA ARG A 57 12.08 10.97 -15.19
C ARG A 57 12.97 12.06 -15.77
N ASN A 58 12.69 12.53 -16.98
CA ASN A 58 13.53 13.56 -17.63
C ASN A 58 13.48 14.92 -16.91
N PHE A 59 12.45 15.19 -16.11
CA PHE A 59 12.31 16.40 -15.31
C PHE A 59 12.98 16.31 -13.93
N VAL A 60 13.44 15.12 -13.54
CA VAL A 60 14.13 14.89 -12.26
C VAL A 60 15.60 15.31 -12.39
N GLY A 61 16.15 15.95 -11.37
CA GLY A 61 17.56 16.33 -11.31
C GLY A 61 18.49 15.12 -11.38
N GLU A 62 19.71 15.33 -11.89
CA GLU A 62 20.69 14.25 -12.09
C GLU A 62 21.07 13.54 -10.78
N GLU A 63 21.24 14.27 -9.69
CA GLU A 63 21.53 13.69 -8.36
C GLU A 63 20.42 12.75 -7.88
N GLN A 64 19.15 13.15 -8.03
CA GLN A 64 18.01 12.33 -7.65
C GLN A 64 17.87 11.10 -8.55
N LYS A 65 18.15 11.22 -9.85
CA LYS A 65 18.21 10.07 -10.77
C LYS A 65 19.25 9.06 -10.33
N THR A 66 20.47 9.51 -9.99
CA THR A 66 21.55 8.64 -9.51
C THR A 66 21.15 7.91 -8.22
N ASN A 67 20.55 8.61 -7.25
CA ASN A 67 20.07 7.99 -6.01
C ASN A 67 19.01 6.91 -6.27
N LEU A 68 18.08 7.18 -7.18
CA LEU A 68 17.05 6.22 -7.58
C LEU A 68 17.65 5.00 -8.29
N ASP A 69 18.64 5.20 -9.15
CA ASP A 69 19.31 4.10 -9.86
C ASP A 69 20.08 3.20 -8.88
N ILE A 70 20.74 3.77 -7.86
CA ILE A 70 21.40 2.99 -6.78
C ILE A 70 20.39 2.07 -6.06
N ILE A 71 19.21 2.59 -5.70
CA ILE A 71 18.15 1.79 -5.08
C ILE A 71 17.67 0.70 -6.04
N GLY A 72 17.57 1.01 -7.33
CA GLY A 72 17.17 0.06 -8.36
C GLY A 72 18.14 -1.09 -8.51
N ASP A 73 19.42 -0.78 -8.52
CA ASP A 73 20.50 -1.75 -8.57
C ASP A 73 20.54 -2.63 -7.32
N TYR A 74 20.32 -2.04 -6.14
CA TYR A 74 20.20 -2.80 -4.89
C TYR A 74 19.05 -3.82 -4.96
N LEU A 75 17.87 -3.38 -5.43
CA LEU A 75 16.70 -4.26 -5.57
C LEU A 75 16.89 -5.31 -6.67
N ASN A 76 17.57 -4.99 -7.77
CA ASN A 76 17.92 -5.92 -8.84
C ASN A 76 18.88 -7.01 -8.38
N ARG A 77 19.85 -6.68 -7.51
CA ARG A 77 20.81 -7.66 -6.95
C ARG A 77 20.14 -8.67 -6.02
N LYS A 78 18.98 -8.35 -5.44
CA LYS A 78 18.23 -9.25 -4.55
C LYS A 78 17.17 -10.01 -5.35
N LYS A 79 17.27 -11.35 -5.40
CA LYS A 79 16.33 -12.25 -6.10
C LYS A 79 14.85 -11.95 -5.84
N TYR A 80 14.51 -11.52 -4.62
CA TYR A 80 13.14 -11.20 -4.21
C TYR A 80 12.94 -9.73 -3.79
N GLY A 81 13.87 -8.83 -4.11
CA GLY A 81 13.86 -7.44 -3.63
C GLY A 81 12.55 -6.71 -3.98
N TYR A 82 12.19 -6.72 -5.25
CA TYR A 82 10.95 -6.09 -5.74
C TYR A 82 9.68 -6.78 -5.23
N VAL A 83 9.68 -8.12 -5.12
CA VAL A 83 8.54 -8.90 -4.61
C VAL A 83 8.27 -8.52 -3.17
N ILE A 84 9.29 -8.59 -2.31
CA ILE A 84 9.14 -8.35 -0.87
C ILE A 84 8.75 -6.90 -0.61
N ALA A 85 9.42 -5.94 -1.26
CA ALA A 85 9.08 -4.53 -1.12
C ALA A 85 7.64 -4.26 -1.55
N SER A 86 7.24 -4.75 -2.72
CA SER A 86 5.88 -4.52 -3.24
C SER A 86 4.80 -5.23 -2.42
N PHE A 87 5.10 -6.43 -1.93
CA PHE A 87 4.22 -7.20 -1.04
C PHE A 87 3.99 -6.47 0.27
N LEU A 88 5.05 -6.02 0.94
CA LEU A 88 4.94 -5.30 2.20
C LEU A 88 4.09 -4.04 2.03
N PHE A 89 4.34 -3.24 0.98
CA PHE A 89 3.55 -2.05 0.69
C PHE A 89 2.11 -2.33 0.23
N GLY A 90 1.83 -3.51 -0.35
CA GLY A 90 0.47 -3.92 -0.72
C GLY A 90 -0.34 -4.47 0.45
N ALA A 91 0.32 -5.17 1.37
CA ALA A 91 -0.26 -5.79 2.55
C ALA A 91 -0.49 -4.82 3.71
N THR A 92 0.22 -3.70 3.73
CA THR A 92 0.19 -2.69 4.80
C THR A 92 -0.48 -1.40 4.34
N PRO A 93 -0.88 -0.50 5.27
CA PRO A 93 -1.39 0.83 4.92
C PRO A 93 -0.29 1.80 4.42
N LEU A 94 0.90 1.30 4.06
CA LEU A 94 2.00 2.15 3.58
C LEU A 94 1.64 2.86 2.26
N PRO A 95 2.25 4.03 1.99
CA PRO A 95 1.96 4.83 0.80
C PRO A 95 2.53 4.17 -0.46
N SER A 96 1.81 3.17 -0.97
CA SER A 96 2.18 2.46 -2.20
C SER A 96 2.21 3.38 -3.43
N ASN A 97 1.58 4.56 -3.38
CA ASN A 97 1.74 5.61 -4.41
C ASN A 97 3.22 5.96 -4.61
N MET A 98 3.92 6.30 -3.51
CA MET A 98 5.32 6.73 -3.54
C MET A 98 6.23 5.60 -4.05
N LEU A 99 5.95 4.36 -3.66
CA LEU A 99 6.71 3.20 -4.12
C LEU A 99 6.64 3.05 -5.65
N PHE A 100 5.44 3.12 -6.24
CA PHE A 100 5.26 2.95 -7.68
C PHE A 100 5.74 4.17 -8.48
N ILE A 101 5.67 5.37 -7.92
CA ILE A 101 6.30 6.57 -8.48
C ILE A 101 7.82 6.35 -8.54
N ALA A 102 8.44 5.94 -7.43
CA ALA A 102 9.87 5.63 -7.38
C ALA A 102 10.23 4.56 -8.41
N TYR A 103 9.49 3.44 -8.48
CA TYR A 103 9.71 2.41 -9.51
C TYR A 103 9.58 2.92 -10.95
N GLY A 104 8.70 3.90 -11.19
CA GLY A 104 8.56 4.56 -12.49
C GLY A 104 9.79 5.38 -12.81
N LEU A 105 10.20 6.24 -11.87
CA LEU A 105 11.38 7.09 -12.00
C LEU A 105 12.67 6.27 -12.12
N MET A 106 12.77 5.11 -11.47
CA MET A 106 13.87 4.16 -11.57
C MET A 106 13.85 3.32 -12.86
N ARG A 107 12.78 3.43 -13.68
CA ARG A 107 12.54 2.57 -14.85
C ARG A 107 12.60 1.08 -14.53
N ALA A 108 12.14 0.67 -13.35
CA ALA A 108 12.19 -0.73 -12.93
C ALA A 108 11.32 -1.59 -13.88
N LYS A 109 11.88 -2.65 -14.46
CA LYS A 109 11.16 -3.50 -15.44
C LYS A 109 10.59 -4.80 -14.86
N SER A 110 10.80 -5.07 -13.58
CA SER A 110 10.46 -6.37 -12.99
C SER A 110 8.95 -6.58 -12.87
N ILE A 111 8.44 -7.65 -13.50
CA ILE A 111 7.04 -8.11 -13.33
C ILE A 111 6.73 -8.48 -11.88
N SER A 112 7.77 -8.85 -11.14
CA SER A 112 7.72 -9.27 -9.74
C SER A 112 7.20 -8.18 -8.79
N ILE A 113 7.29 -6.90 -9.20
CA ILE A 113 6.67 -5.75 -8.52
C ILE A 113 5.15 -5.96 -8.41
N TYR A 114 4.52 -6.27 -9.54
CA TYR A 114 3.06 -6.38 -9.61
C TYR A 114 2.57 -7.64 -8.92
N ALA A 115 3.30 -8.75 -9.08
CA ALA A 115 3.00 -9.99 -8.37
C ALA A 115 3.03 -9.77 -6.85
N GLY A 116 4.12 -9.19 -6.32
CA GLY A 116 4.25 -8.90 -4.89
C GLY A 116 3.11 -7.99 -4.39
N PHE A 117 2.87 -6.88 -5.09
CA PHE A 117 1.80 -5.94 -4.72
C PHE A 117 0.42 -6.60 -4.76
N TRP A 118 0.11 -7.36 -5.80
CA TRP A 118 -1.18 -8.03 -5.96
C TRP A 118 -1.44 -9.01 -4.83
N PHE A 119 -0.47 -9.86 -4.49
CA PHE A 119 -0.62 -10.79 -3.35
C PHE A 119 -0.82 -10.06 -2.03
N GLY A 120 -0.01 -9.03 -1.76
CA GLY A 120 -0.17 -8.23 -0.54
C GLY A 120 -1.54 -7.58 -0.47
N ARG A 121 -2.03 -7.04 -1.60
CA ARG A 121 -3.30 -6.33 -1.67
C ARG A 121 -4.50 -7.27 -1.57
N THR A 122 -4.43 -8.45 -2.18
CA THR A 122 -5.47 -9.49 -2.04
C THR A 122 -5.60 -9.90 -0.57
N ILE A 123 -4.49 -10.17 0.13
CA ILE A 123 -4.52 -10.52 1.56
C ILE A 123 -5.11 -9.36 2.37
N SER A 124 -4.65 -8.13 2.12
CA SER A 124 -5.17 -6.94 2.81
C SER A 124 -6.68 -6.76 2.60
N TYR A 125 -7.18 -6.95 1.37
CA TYR A 125 -8.61 -6.85 1.07
C TYR A 125 -9.43 -7.99 1.67
N VAL A 126 -8.93 -9.24 1.65
CA VAL A 126 -9.58 -10.36 2.33
C VAL A 126 -9.74 -10.04 3.82
N ILE A 127 -8.67 -9.60 4.49
CA ILE A 127 -8.71 -9.21 5.91
C ILE A 127 -9.71 -8.07 6.11
N MET A 128 -9.63 -7.00 5.32
CA MET A 128 -10.52 -5.85 5.47
C MET A 128 -12.00 -6.18 5.25
N ILE A 129 -12.32 -7.06 4.29
CA ILE A 129 -13.71 -7.48 4.01
C ILE A 129 -14.21 -8.43 5.10
N TYR A 130 -13.40 -9.40 5.54
CA TYR A 130 -13.77 -10.32 6.62
C TYR A 130 -13.98 -9.62 7.97
N PHE A 131 -13.15 -8.63 8.29
CA PHE A 131 -13.32 -7.79 9.48
C PHE A 131 -14.15 -6.53 9.19
N GLY A 132 -14.87 -6.51 8.06
CA GLY A 132 -15.62 -5.37 7.56
C GLY A 132 -16.57 -4.79 8.59
N ASP A 133 -17.38 -5.58 9.29
CA ASP A 133 -18.32 -5.05 10.30
C ASP A 133 -17.64 -4.36 11.49
N ALA A 134 -16.46 -4.83 11.90
CA ALA A 134 -15.68 -4.23 12.98
C ALA A 134 -14.93 -2.96 12.55
N VAL A 135 -14.65 -2.82 11.24
CA VAL A 135 -13.93 -1.69 10.66
C VAL A 135 -14.88 -0.63 10.08
N LEU A 136 -15.99 -1.04 9.47
CA LEU A 136 -16.97 -0.20 8.78
C LEU A 136 -17.86 0.59 9.74
N ARG A 137 -18.25 0.02 10.90
CA ARG A 137 -19.04 0.75 11.92
C ARG A 137 -18.31 2.02 12.39
N PRO A 138 -17.05 1.94 12.85
CA PRO A 138 -16.29 3.16 13.14
C PRO A 138 -16.11 4.00 11.87
N PHE A 139 -15.86 3.40 10.70
CA PHE A 139 -15.65 4.18 9.46
C PHE A 139 -16.85 5.05 9.03
N PHE A 140 -18.09 4.56 9.18
CA PHE A 140 -19.30 5.31 8.84
C PHE A 140 -19.63 6.39 9.89
N GLU A 141 -19.50 6.09 11.19
CA GLU A 141 -19.64 7.11 12.26
C GLU A 141 -18.59 8.23 12.13
N ILE A 142 -17.38 7.86 11.69
CA ILE A 142 -16.25 8.76 11.52
C ILE A 142 -16.36 9.64 10.26
N PHE A 143 -17.12 9.22 9.24
CA PHE A 143 -17.31 9.98 7.99
C PHE A 143 -18.45 11.01 8.05
N GLU A 144 -19.37 10.89 9.02
CA GLU A 144 -20.38 11.93 9.25
C GLU A 144 -19.75 13.21 9.83
N ASP A 145 -18.73 13.09 10.67
CA ASP A 145 -17.95 14.23 11.19
C ASP A 145 -16.61 14.37 10.43
N ARG A 146 -16.66 15.04 9.28
CA ARG A 146 -15.55 15.16 8.31
C ARG A 146 -14.18 15.59 8.87
N LEU A 147 -14.11 16.27 10.00
CA LEU A 147 -12.83 16.77 10.56
C LEU A 147 -12.19 15.82 11.58
N THR A 148 -12.99 15.22 12.47
CA THR A 148 -12.49 14.29 13.51
C THR A 148 -12.04 12.98 12.89
N GLY A 149 -12.70 12.56 11.81
CA GLY A 149 -12.35 11.32 11.14
C GLY A 149 -11.07 11.31 10.36
N ILE A 150 -10.76 12.42 9.70
CA ILE A 150 -9.46 12.59 9.03
C ILE A 150 -8.35 12.58 10.10
N LEU A 151 -8.53 13.31 11.21
CA LEU A 151 -7.56 13.35 12.32
C LEU A 151 -7.38 12.01 13.03
N LEU A 152 -8.45 11.22 13.20
CA LEU A 152 -8.38 9.88 13.81
C LEU A 152 -7.70 8.87 12.90
N ILE A 153 -7.99 8.90 11.60
CA ILE A 153 -7.35 8.03 10.61
C ILE A 153 -5.87 8.39 10.46
N ASP A 154 -5.54 9.68 10.40
CA ASP A 154 -4.16 10.15 10.40
C ASP A 154 -3.45 9.77 11.70
N GLY A 155 -4.10 9.94 12.86
CA GLY A 155 -3.58 9.54 14.16
C GLY A 155 -3.34 8.02 14.28
N ALA A 156 -4.28 7.21 13.79
CA ALA A 156 -4.14 5.75 13.74
C ALA A 156 -3.08 5.31 12.73
N GLY A 157 -2.97 6.01 11.59
CA GLY A 157 -1.92 5.80 10.60
C GLY A 157 -0.54 6.11 11.16
N ILE A 158 -0.39 7.25 11.85
CA ILE A 158 0.82 7.62 12.57
C ILE A 158 1.12 6.60 13.67
N GLY A 159 0.12 6.18 14.44
CA GLY A 159 0.25 5.14 15.46
C GLY A 159 0.73 3.81 14.87
N ALA A 160 0.14 3.37 13.76
CA ALA A 160 0.55 2.17 13.04
C ALA A 160 1.97 2.29 12.47
N ILE A 161 2.35 3.46 11.95
CA ILE A 161 3.73 3.74 11.50
C ILE A 161 4.70 3.70 12.67
N ILE A 162 4.37 4.29 13.83
CA ILE A 162 5.19 4.25 15.04
C ILE A 162 5.33 2.81 15.52
N LEU A 163 4.24 2.04 15.56
CA LEU A 163 4.23 0.66 16.02
C LEU A 163 5.05 -0.22 15.07
N PHE A 164 4.90 -0.03 13.75
CA PHE A 164 5.68 -0.69 12.71
C PHE A 164 7.17 -0.33 12.80
N ALA A 165 7.50 0.94 12.99
CA ALA A 165 8.87 1.42 13.19
C ALA A 165 9.47 0.90 14.51
N SER A 166 8.62 0.62 15.50
CA SER A 166 9.02 0.05 16.78
C SER A 166 9.25 -1.45 16.71
N ILE A 167 8.92 -2.15 15.62
CA ILE A 167 9.19 -3.59 15.49
C ILE A 167 10.66 -3.80 15.08
N ASN A 168 11.36 -4.68 15.80
CA ASN A 168 12.67 -5.16 15.38
C ASN A 168 12.52 -6.14 14.22
N TRP A 169 12.52 -5.63 13.00
CA TRP A 169 12.35 -6.42 11.78
C TRP A 169 13.41 -7.51 11.64
N THR A 170 14.64 -7.28 12.11
CA THR A 170 15.71 -8.28 12.08
C THR A 170 15.41 -9.48 12.96
N VAL A 171 14.94 -9.25 14.20
CA VAL A 171 14.57 -10.34 15.12
C VAL A 171 13.28 -11.04 14.66
N LEU A 172 12.30 -10.27 14.16
CA LEU A 172 11.06 -10.83 13.62
C LEU A 172 11.32 -11.78 12.45
N ILE A 173 12.18 -11.38 11.52
CA ILE A 173 12.44 -12.15 10.29
C ILE A 173 13.40 -13.31 10.55
N THR A 174 14.45 -13.11 11.34
CA THR A 174 15.49 -14.15 11.55
C THR A 174 15.09 -15.15 12.64
N GLN A 175 14.40 -14.72 13.69
CA GLN A 175 14.10 -15.55 14.86
C GLN A 175 12.61 -15.87 15.01
N LYS A 176 11.73 -15.34 14.14
CA LYS A 176 10.26 -15.45 14.23
C LYS A 176 9.70 -15.00 15.59
N LYS A 177 10.40 -14.10 16.28
CA LYS A 177 9.99 -13.55 17.58
C LYS A 177 9.74 -12.05 17.44
N ILE A 178 8.61 -11.59 17.98
CA ILE A 178 8.29 -10.16 18.00
C ILE A 178 9.11 -9.52 19.11
N LYS A 179 9.98 -8.57 18.76
CA LYS A 179 10.72 -7.76 19.72
C LYS A 179 10.53 -6.29 19.37
N PHE A 180 10.10 -5.49 20.32
CA PHE A 180 9.96 -4.05 20.13
C PHE A 180 11.27 -3.32 20.43
N VAL A 181 11.64 -2.38 19.57
CA VAL A 181 12.73 -1.41 19.76
C VAL A 181 12.07 -0.05 19.97
N LYS A 182 12.47 0.66 21.02
CA LYS A 182 11.95 2.02 21.25
C LYS A 182 12.43 2.94 20.12
N PRO A 183 11.52 3.61 19.37
CA PRO A 183 11.91 4.56 18.35
C PRO A 183 12.61 5.75 19.03
N LYS A 184 13.71 6.23 18.42
CA LYS A 184 14.56 7.34 18.94
C LYS A 184 13.84 8.69 19.12
N ILE A 185 12.56 8.78 18.75
CA ILE A 185 11.71 9.99 18.82
C ILE A 185 11.38 10.36 20.28
N TRP A 186 11.56 9.44 21.23
CA TRP A 186 11.37 9.67 22.68
C TRP A 186 12.60 10.26 23.39
N ARG A 187 13.52 10.87 22.65
CA ARG A 187 14.76 11.47 23.17
C ARG A 187 14.86 12.93 22.72
N ILE A 188 13.80 13.68 23.00
CA ILE A 188 13.73 15.15 23.00
C ILE A 188 13.12 15.52 24.35
#